data_AF-A0A357HZ17-F1
#
_entry.id   AF-A0A357HZ17-F1
#
_cell.length_a   1.000
_cell.length_b   1.000
_cell.length_c   1.000
_cell.angle_alpha   90.00
_cell.angle_beta   90.00
_cell.angle_gamma   90.00
#
_symmetry.space_group_name_H-M   'P 1'
#
loop_
_entity.id
_entity.type
_entity.pdbx_description
1 polymer ?
#
loop_
_entity_poly.entity_id
_entity_poly.type
_entity_poly.pdbx_seq_one_letter_code
_entity_poly.pdbx_strand_id
1 'polypeptide(L)'
;MRCEAVSVAEIESQLKNGAFVLVMISSYRLNGDKAPHWVVVTAFDELCFYLHDPDTDKLTISELDCQYIPVAKEDFAKMINYGSTRFSVALFFKQQ
;
A
#
# COMPACT_ATOMS: atom_id res chain seq x y z
N MET A 1 7.91 18.63 0.85
CA MET A 1 6.69 17.87 0.50
C MET A 1 6.50 17.99 -1.01
N ARG A 2 6.38 16.87 -1.73
CA ARG A 2 6.09 16.86 -3.18
C ARG A 2 4.59 16.57 -3.36
N CYS A 3 3.96 17.27 -4.29
CA CYS A 3 2.53 17.13 -4.62
C CYS A 3 2.36 16.53 -6.02
N GLU A 4 2.99 15.39 -6.26
CA GLU A 4 2.85 14.61 -7.50
C GLU A 4 2.08 13.33 -7.18
N ALA A 5 1.40 12.78 -8.19
CA ALA A 5 0.69 11.52 -8.03
C ALA A 5 1.69 10.38 -7.75
N VAL A 6 1.41 9.59 -6.72
CA VAL A 6 2.26 8.45 -6.38
C VAL A 6 2.14 7.39 -7.47
N SER A 7 3.27 6.85 -7.92
CA SER A 7 3.33 5.80 -8.94
C SER A 7 3.91 4.50 -8.41
N VAL A 8 3.54 3.39 -9.05
CA VAL A 8 4.14 2.07 -8.79
C VAL A 8 5.66 2.11 -8.92
N ALA A 9 6.17 2.74 -9.99
CA ALA A 9 7.60 2.84 -10.25
C ALA A 9 8.35 3.63 -9.16
N GLU A 10 7.73 4.66 -8.59
CA GLU A 10 8.32 5.41 -7.47
C GLU A 10 8.41 4.54 -6.22
N ILE A 11 7.35 3.80 -5.89
CA ILE A 11 7.33 2.89 -4.74
C ILE A 11 8.39 1.80 -4.89
N GLU A 12 8.48 1.15 -6.06
CA GLU A 12 9.52 0.15 -6.35
C GLU A 12 10.94 0.71 -6.19
N SER A 13 11.16 1.93 -6.68
CA SER A 13 12.45 2.62 -6.56
C SER A 13 12.80 2.89 -5.10
N GLN A 14 11.84 3.33 -4.29
CA GLN A 14 12.09 3.58 -2.86
C GLN A 14 12.35 2.29 -2.09
N LEU A 15 11.58 1.22 -2.35
CA LEU A 15 11.80 -0.10 -1.75
C LEU A 15 13.17 -0.67 -2.13
N LYS A 16 13.60 -0.56 -3.39
CA LYS A 16 14.95 -0.97 -3.84
C LYS A 16 16.06 -0.22 -3.11
N ASN A 17 15.81 1.02 -2.71
CA ASN A 17 16.74 1.84 -1.94
C ASN A 17 16.65 1.59 -0.41
N GLY A 18 15.98 0.52 0.02
CA GLY A 18 15.87 0.14 1.43
C GLY A 18 14.90 1.00 2.23
N ALA A 19 14.02 1.77 1.58
CA ALA A 19 13.00 2.53 2.28
C ALA A 19 11.77 1.66 2.58
N PHE A 20 11.10 1.94 3.69
CA PHE A 20 9.72 1.45 3.92
C PHE A 20 8.73 2.46 3.36
N VAL A 21 7.61 1.97 2.81
CA VAL A 21 6.61 2.83 2.17
C VAL A 21 5.27 2.68 2.88
N LEU A 22 4.83 3.73 3.57
CA LEU A 22 3.45 3.81 4.07
C LEU A 22 2.59 4.50 3.01
N VAL A 23 1.52 3.85 2.58
CA VAL A 23 0.69 4.31 1.47
C VAL A 23 -0.78 4.28 1.85
N MET A 24 -1.50 5.30 1.39
CA MET A 24 -2.95 5.35 1.49
C MET A 24 -3.56 4.66 0.27
N ILE A 25 -4.42 3.67 0.50
CA ILE A 25 -5.15 2.94 -0.53
C ILE A 25 -6.67 3.06 -0.33
N SER A 26 -7.40 2.84 -1.42
CA SER A 26 -8.83 2.59 -1.40
C SER A 26 -9.06 1.09 -1.25
N SER A 27 -9.44 0.65 -0.05
CA SER A 27 -9.85 -0.74 0.21
C SER A 27 -11.29 -1.03 -0.21
N TYR A 28 -12.03 -0.04 -0.74
CA TYR A 28 -13.46 -0.15 -1.06
C TYR A 28 -13.84 -1.41 -1.85
N ARG A 29 -12.96 -1.88 -2.77
CA ARG A 29 -13.21 -3.11 -3.54
C ARG A 29 -13.00 -4.41 -2.76
N LEU A 30 -12.27 -4.36 -1.64
CA LEU A 30 -11.95 -5.49 -0.78
C LEU A 30 -12.94 -5.63 0.37
N ASN A 31 -13.26 -4.53 1.07
CA ASN A 31 -14.07 -4.56 2.29
C ASN A 31 -15.34 -3.70 2.23
N GLY A 32 -15.58 -2.96 1.13
CA GLY A 32 -16.75 -2.09 0.98
C GLY A 32 -16.66 -0.77 1.77
N ASP A 33 -15.57 -0.56 2.49
CA ASP A 33 -15.37 0.65 3.28
C ASP A 33 -14.94 1.82 2.42
N LYS A 34 -15.59 2.96 2.67
CA LYS A 34 -15.34 4.21 1.95
C LYS A 34 -14.28 5.07 2.63
N ALA A 35 -13.71 4.63 3.76
CA ALA A 35 -12.62 5.33 4.41
C ALA A 35 -11.29 5.07 3.67
N PRO A 36 -10.36 6.04 3.65
CA PRO A 36 -9.00 5.79 3.19
C PRO A 36 -8.31 4.82 4.17
N HIS A 37 -7.62 3.82 3.64
CA HIS A 37 -6.93 2.81 4.43
C HIS A 37 -5.42 2.92 4.29
N TRP A 38 -4.68 2.77 5.39
CA TRP A 38 -3.23 2.88 5.40
C TRP A 38 -2.58 1.52 5.53
N VAL A 39 -1.68 1.21 4.60
CA VAL A 39 -0.92 -0.04 4.56
C VAL A 39 0.56 0.25 4.38
N VAL A 40 1.40 -0.68 4.83
CA VAL A 40 2.86 -0.60 4.58
C VAL A 40 3.22 -1.53 3.43
N VAL A 41 3.84 -1.01 2.38
CA VAL A 41 4.48 -1.85 1.36
C VAL A 41 5.86 -2.21 1.88
N THR A 42 6.11 -3.51 2.02
CA THR A 42 7.34 -4.04 2.64
C THR A 42 8.28 -4.68 1.63
N ALA A 43 7.73 -5.24 0.55
CA ALA A 43 8.50 -5.89 -0.51
C ALA A 43 7.72 -5.88 -1.84
N PHE A 44 8.39 -6.28 -2.91
CA PHE A 44 7.78 -6.51 -4.21
C PHE A 44 8.60 -7.52 -5.03
N ASP A 45 7.94 -8.17 -5.98
CA ASP A 45 8.57 -8.99 -7.01
C ASP A 45 8.17 -8.50 -8.41
N GLU A 46 8.22 -9.35 -9.44
CA GLU A 46 7.82 -8.96 -10.79
C GLU A 46 6.32 -8.61 -10.90
N LEU A 47 5.46 -9.31 -10.15
CA LEU A 47 4.00 -9.30 -10.32
C LEU A 47 3.27 -8.59 -9.18
N CYS A 48 3.81 -8.62 -7.96
CA CYS A 48 3.12 -8.28 -6.73
C CYS A 48 3.87 -7.26 -5.89
N PHE A 49 3.08 -6.46 -5.15
CA PHE A 49 3.51 -5.83 -3.91
C PHE A 49 3.09 -6.68 -2.73
N TYR A 50 3.90 -6.69 -1.68
CA TYR A 50 3.60 -7.35 -0.42
C TYR A 50 3.29 -6.30 0.64
N LEU A 51 2.05 -6.34 1.11
CA LEU A 51 1.51 -5.38 2.06
C LEU A 51 1.55 -5.95 3.47
N HIS A 52 1.75 -5.05 4.43
CA HIS A 52 1.41 -5.27 5.82
C HIS A 52 0.21 -4.36 6.13
N ASP A 53 -0.87 -4.97 6.58
CA ASP A 53 -2.10 -4.27 6.96
C ASP A 53 -2.16 -4.17 8.49
N PRO A 54 -2.16 -2.97 9.09
CA PRO A 54 -2.26 -2.82 10.54
C PRO A 54 -3.65 -3.18 11.07
N ASP A 55 -4.65 -3.32 10.20
CA ASP A 55 -5.99 -3.71 10.61
C ASP A 55 -6.03 -5.20 10.94
N THR A 56 -6.13 -5.48 12.23
CA THR A 56 -6.25 -6.82 12.81
C THR A 56 -7.73 -7.06 13.08
N ASP A 57 -8.53 -7.05 12.02
CA ASP A 57 -9.94 -7.37 12.13
C ASP A 57 -10.09 -8.76 12.79
N LYS A 58 -11.14 -8.94 13.61
CA LYS A 58 -11.39 -10.19 14.38
C LYS A 58 -11.51 -11.47 13.53
N LEU A 59 -11.45 -11.35 12.21
CA LEU A 59 -11.54 -12.41 11.22
C LEU A 59 -10.18 -12.99 10.82
N THR A 60 -9.06 -12.35 11.18
CA THR A 60 -7.74 -12.94 10.97
C THR A 60 -7.50 -14.05 12.00
N ILE A 61 -7.04 -15.21 11.54
CA ILE A 61 -6.82 -16.39 12.37
C ILE A 61 -5.47 -16.25 13.10
N SER A 62 -4.54 -15.49 12.52
CA SER A 62 -3.21 -15.20 13.07
C SER A 62 -2.72 -13.78 12.72
N GLU A 63 -1.85 -13.21 13.55
CA GLU A 63 -1.11 -11.96 13.27
C GLU A 63 -0.26 -12.03 11.98
N LEU A 64 0.04 -13.24 11.51
CA LEU A 64 0.73 -13.47 10.24
C LEU A 64 -0.16 -13.18 9.03
N ASP A 65 -1.48 -13.27 9.18
CA ASP A 65 -2.44 -13.01 8.08
C ASP A 65 -2.47 -11.51 7.69
N CYS A 66 -1.96 -10.64 8.57
CA CYS A 66 -1.81 -9.21 8.36
C CYS A 66 -0.47 -8.83 7.69
N GLN A 67 0.39 -9.81 7.40
CA GLN A 67 1.74 -9.58 6.88
C GLN A 67 1.93 -10.27 5.53
N TYR A 68 2.75 -9.66 4.67
CA TYR A 68 3.08 -10.20 3.35
C TYR A 68 1.84 -10.52 2.48
N ILE A 69 0.79 -9.71 2.61
CA ILE A 69 -0.43 -9.84 1.80
C ILE A 69 -0.08 -9.50 0.35
N PRO A 70 -0.15 -10.45 -0.60
CA PRO A 70 0.21 -10.19 -1.98
C PRO A 70 -0.91 -9.41 -2.68
N VAL A 71 -0.55 -8.32 -3.33
CA VAL A 71 -1.44 -7.55 -4.20
C VAL A 71 -0.77 -7.35 -5.55
N ALA A 72 -1.45 -7.78 -6.62
CA ALA A 72 -0.96 -7.58 -7.98
C ALA A 72 -0.71 -6.09 -8.25
N LYS A 73 0.41 -5.76 -8.87
CA LYS A 73 0.81 -4.35 -9.14
C LYS A 73 -0.26 -3.59 -9.92
N GLU A 74 -0.93 -4.25 -10.86
CA GLU A 74 -2.02 -3.68 -11.64
C GLU A 74 -3.21 -3.29 -10.77
N ASP A 75 -3.53 -4.09 -9.76
CA ASP A 75 -4.63 -3.81 -8.84
C ASP A 75 -4.23 -2.76 -7.82
N PHE A 76 -3.00 -2.83 -7.32
CA PHE A 76 -2.43 -1.80 -6.46
C PHE A 76 -2.45 -0.41 -7.13
N ALA A 77 -2.09 -0.31 -8.42
CA ALA A 77 -2.14 0.94 -9.19
C ALA A 77 -3.55 1.54 -9.30
N LYS A 78 -4.59 0.70 -9.22
CA LYS A 78 -5.99 1.14 -9.18
C LYS A 78 -6.40 1.54 -7.76
N MET A 79 -5.79 0.97 -6.72
CA MET A 79 -6.11 1.19 -5.30
C MET A 79 -5.42 2.42 -4.71
N ILE A 80 -4.25 2.82 -5.20
CA ILE A 80 -3.44 3.96 -4.68
C ILE A 80 -4.15 5.33 -4.74
N ASN A 81 -5.22 5.43 -5.53
CA ASN A 81 -6.01 6.64 -5.64
C ASN A 81 -7.29 6.51 -4.81
N TYR A 82 -7.53 7.49 -3.95
CA TYR A 82 -8.72 7.57 -3.11
C TYR A 82 -9.66 8.69 -3.59
N GLY A 83 -10.95 8.39 -3.63
CA GLY A 83 -12.02 9.33 -3.97
C GLY A 83 -12.09 9.73 -5.46
N SER A 84 -13.15 10.47 -5.81
CA SER A 84 -13.38 10.96 -7.18
C SER A 84 -12.30 11.94 -7.67
N THR A 85 -11.69 12.69 -6.74
CA THR A 85 -10.59 13.61 -7.01
C THR A 85 -9.22 12.91 -7.08
N ARG A 86 -9.17 11.58 -6.88
CA ARG A 86 -7.96 10.74 -6.99
C ARG A 86 -6.79 11.23 -6.13
N PHE A 87 -7.04 11.43 -4.84
CA PHE A 87 -5.97 11.74 -3.89
C PHE A 87 -5.06 10.53 -3.71
N SER A 88 -3.75 10.73 -3.76
CA SER A 88 -2.75 9.70 -3.44
C SER A 88 -1.73 10.28 -2.48
N VAL A 89 -1.35 9.49 -1.48
CA VAL A 89 -0.35 9.87 -0.49
C VAL A 89 0.53 8.66 -0.19
N ALA A 90 1.84 8.89 -0.21
CA ALA A 90 2.84 7.92 0.25
C ALA A 90 3.92 8.63 1.07
N LEU A 91 4.36 7.98 2.13
CA LEU A 91 5.46 8.39 2.98
C LEU A 91 6.58 7.36 2.86
N PHE A 92 7.79 7.85 2.60
CA PHE A 92 8.98 7.02 2.44
C PHE A 92 9.89 7.19 3.66
N PHE A 93 10.14 6.11 4.38
CA PHE A 93 11.01 6.09 5.57
C PHE A 93 12.33 5.43 5.21
N LYS A 94 13.44 6.15 5.38
CA LYS A 94 14.79 5.58 5.23
C LYS A 94 15.39 5.36 6.61
N GLN A 95 15.95 4.17 6.84
CA GLN A 95 16.84 3.97 7.99
C GLN A 95 18.15 4.73 7.73
N GLN A 96 18.59 5.49 8.74
CA GLN A 96 19.87 6.20 8.73
C GLN A 96 21.01 5.25 9.08
#